data_AF-A0A953B818-F1
#
_entry.id   AF-A0A953B818-F1
#
_cell.length_a   1.000
_cell.length_b   1.000
_cell.length_c   1.000
_cell.angle_alpha   90.00
_cell.angle_beta   90.00
_cell.angle_gamma   90.00
#
_symmetry.space_group_name_H-M   'P 1'
#
loop_
_entity.id
_entity.type
_entity.pdbx_description
1 polymer ?
#
loop_
_entity_poly.entity_id
_entity_poly.type
_entity_poly.pdbx_seq_one_letter_code
_entity_poly.pdbx_strand_id
1 'polypeptide(L)'
;MVTGHRSLESAGFTILEMLIVLFLLTVVVMVVFPRLSLDEDLSSTGRKLVGVLRTFQGLATTNQQPLKLYLDLDQGTYWMMMVEGKEERLPLDPAWKLPRSLPESIRLTEVSVGQEKRFSGRVDVSFFANGRIEPVTMYLTDTKNNLLGLAVDSLTGGIRISDERLDPPLNRIIPDRVRLLLKPNQQAGAGAQPSGLFPTQQ
;
A
#
# COMPACT_ATOMS: atom_id res chain seq x y z
N MET A 1 21.21 -62.35 50.18
CA MET A 1 21.12 -61.33 49.10
C MET A 1 20.15 -61.88 48.07
N VAL A 2 18.89 -61.45 48.12
CA VAL A 2 17.82 -61.93 47.21
C VAL A 2 17.43 -60.75 46.34
N THR A 3 17.77 -60.81 45.06
CA THR A 3 17.47 -59.76 44.07
C THR A 3 16.06 -60.02 43.53
N GLY A 4 15.08 -59.28 44.03
CA GLY A 4 13.73 -59.30 43.49
C GLY A 4 13.68 -58.57 42.16
N HIS A 5 13.58 -59.29 41.06
CA HIS A 5 13.25 -58.70 39.76
C HIS A 5 11.77 -58.29 39.77
N ARG A 6 11.53 -56.97 39.85
CA ARG A 6 10.21 -56.39 39.59
C ARG A 6 10.02 -56.34 38.07
N SER A 7 9.21 -57.25 37.53
CA SER A 7 8.66 -57.11 36.19
C SER A 7 7.69 -55.92 36.22
N LEU A 8 8.06 -54.82 35.56
CA LEU A 8 7.14 -53.73 35.24
C LEU A 8 6.13 -54.28 34.24
N GLU A 9 4.89 -54.51 34.68
CA GLU A 9 3.80 -54.86 33.77
C GLU A 9 3.57 -53.69 32.81
N SER A 10 3.87 -53.90 31.53
CA SER A 10 3.50 -52.97 30.47
C SER A 10 1.99 -53.08 30.23
N ALA A 11 1.22 -52.22 30.88
CA ALA A 11 -0.20 -52.08 30.60
C ALA A 11 -0.39 -51.53 29.17
N GLY A 12 -1.00 -52.32 28.29
CA GLY A 12 -1.37 -51.90 26.95
C GLY A 12 -2.58 -50.96 26.97
N PHE A 13 -2.59 -49.99 26.06
CA PHE A 13 -3.72 -49.06 25.90
C PHE A 13 -4.94 -49.78 25.30
N THR A 14 -6.13 -49.47 25.81
CA THR A 14 -7.37 -50.04 25.27
C THR A 14 -7.80 -49.34 23.98
N ILE A 15 -8.58 -50.02 23.14
CA ILE A 15 -9.18 -49.41 21.93
C ILE A 15 -10.05 -48.20 22.30
N LEU A 16 -10.78 -48.29 23.42
CA LEU A 16 -11.64 -47.22 23.92
C LEU A 16 -10.81 -45.97 24.28
N GLU A 17 -9.66 -46.16 24.92
CA GLU A 17 -8.77 -45.07 25.29
C GLU A 17 -8.22 -44.36 24.06
N MET A 18 -7.79 -45.11 23.04
CA MET A 18 -7.35 -44.53 21.77
C MET A 18 -8.47 -43.78 21.06
N LEU A 19 -9.73 -44.25 21.14
CA LEU A 19 -10.89 -43.56 20.60
C LEU A 19 -11.14 -42.22 21.31
N ILE A 20 -11.10 -42.22 22.65
CA ILE A 20 -11.25 -41.01 23.47
C ILE A 20 -10.12 -40.02 23.18
N VAL A 21 -8.87 -40.48 23.10
CA VAL A 21 -7.72 -39.63 22.81
C VAL A 21 -7.84 -38.98 21.43
N LEU A 22 -8.23 -39.75 20.39
CA LEU A 22 -8.41 -39.19 19.05
C LEU A 22 -9.58 -38.20 19.01
N PHE A 23 -10.67 -38.48 19.73
CA PHE A 23 -11.79 -37.55 19.88
C PHE A 23 -11.35 -36.25 20.55
N LEU A 24 -10.62 -36.32 21.67
CA LEU A 24 -10.10 -35.15 22.36
C LEU A 24 -9.10 -34.37 21.50
N LEU A 25 -8.21 -35.05 20.77
CA LEU A 25 -7.28 -34.42 19.84
C LEU A 25 -8.03 -33.64 18.76
N THR A 26 -9.11 -34.21 18.21
CA THR A 26 -9.94 -33.55 17.20
C THR A 26 -10.59 -32.28 17.76
N VAL A 27 -11.15 -32.34 18.98
CA VAL A 27 -11.74 -31.17 19.66
C VAL A 27 -10.70 -30.09 19.90
N VAL A 28 -9.51 -30.47 20.37
CA VAL A 28 -8.40 -29.51 20.59
C VAL A 28 -7.98 -28.87 19.28
N VAL A 29 -7.80 -29.63 18.20
CA VAL A 29 -7.48 -29.08 16.86
C VAL A 29 -8.58 -28.13 16.40
N MET A 30 -9.86 -28.47 16.57
CA MET A 30 -10.98 -27.61 16.19
C MET A 30 -11.00 -26.26 16.94
N VAL A 31 -10.57 -26.24 18.20
CA VAL A 31 -10.49 -25.01 19.01
C VAL A 31 -9.24 -24.19 18.68
N VAL A 32 -8.12 -24.87 18.41
CA VAL A 32 -6.82 -24.24 18.14
C VAL A 32 -6.73 -23.71 16.71
N PHE A 33 -7.25 -24.44 15.72
CA PHE A 33 -7.13 -24.11 14.30
C PHE A 33 -7.67 -22.71 13.94
N PRO A 34 -8.85 -22.25 14.43
CA PRO A 34 -9.34 -20.89 14.18
C PRO A 34 -8.45 -19.78 14.76
N ARG A 35 -7.59 -20.10 15.74
CA ARG A 35 -6.65 -19.15 16.35
C ARG A 35 -5.35 -19.00 15.57
N LEU A 36 -5.07 -19.92 14.65
CA LEU A 36 -3.95 -19.82 13.72
C LEU A 36 -4.38 -18.91 12.57
N SER A 37 -4.19 -17.59 12.70
CA SER A 37 -4.26 -16.69 11.55
C SER A 37 -3.05 -16.99 10.66
N LEU A 38 -3.26 -17.77 9.60
CA LEU A 38 -2.29 -17.93 8.50
C LEU A 38 -2.27 -16.71 7.57
N ASP A 39 -3.14 -15.73 7.83
CA ASP A 39 -3.16 -14.47 7.12
C ASP A 39 -1.82 -13.77 7.30
N GLU A 40 -1.26 -13.35 6.17
CA GLU A 40 -0.07 -12.55 6.17
C GLU A 40 -0.37 -11.20 6.85
N ASP A 41 0.42 -10.85 7.87
CA ASP A 41 0.20 -9.63 8.65
C ASP A 41 0.25 -8.39 7.74
N LEU A 42 -0.71 -7.49 7.90
CA LEU A 42 -0.82 -6.24 7.14
C LEU A 42 0.51 -5.45 7.16
N SER A 43 1.17 -5.37 8.32
CA SER A 43 2.49 -4.73 8.48
C SER A 43 3.58 -5.42 7.66
N SER A 44 3.55 -6.75 7.55
CA SER A 44 4.52 -7.50 6.77
C SER A 44 4.35 -7.25 5.27
N THR A 45 3.12 -7.23 4.76
CA THR A 45 2.83 -6.90 3.37
C THR A 45 3.15 -5.44 3.06
N GLY A 46 2.88 -4.51 3.98
CA GLY A 46 3.33 -3.12 3.86
C GLY A 46 4.84 -2.99 3.74
N ARG A 47 5.61 -3.71 4.57
CA ARG A 47 7.08 -3.76 4.46
C ARG A 47 7.56 -4.39 3.16
N LYS A 48 6.89 -5.45 2.68
CA LYS A 48 7.18 -6.03 1.36
C LYS A 48 6.96 -5.00 0.26
N LEU A 49 5.86 -4.24 0.30
CA LEU A 49 5.55 -3.20 -0.67
C LEU A 49 6.58 -2.04 -0.62
N VAL A 50 7.02 -1.62 0.56
CA VAL A 50 8.19 -0.71 0.69
C VAL A 50 9.41 -1.28 -0.01
N GLY A 51 9.69 -2.57 0.18
CA GLY A 51 10.77 -3.28 -0.49
C GLY A 51 10.64 -3.19 -2.01
N VAL A 52 9.45 -3.46 -2.56
CA VAL A 52 9.15 -3.33 -3.99
C VAL A 52 9.44 -1.92 -4.50
N LEU A 53 8.92 -0.89 -3.83
CA LEU A 53 9.16 0.51 -4.21
C LEU A 53 10.66 0.85 -4.22
N ARG A 54 11.41 0.43 -3.20
CA ARG A 54 12.87 0.64 -3.14
C ARG A 54 13.62 -0.12 -4.21
N THR A 55 13.22 -1.35 -4.50
CA THR A 55 13.79 -2.14 -5.59
C THR A 55 13.58 -1.43 -6.93
N PHE A 56 12.38 -0.89 -7.19
CA PHE A 56 12.08 -0.21 -8.45
C PHE A 56 12.83 1.11 -8.56
N GLN A 57 12.90 1.87 -7.47
CA GLN A 57 13.74 3.07 -7.39
C GLN A 57 15.20 2.77 -7.71
N GLY A 58 15.75 1.70 -7.12
CA GLY A 58 17.10 1.22 -7.39
C GLY A 58 17.29 0.83 -8.85
N LEU A 59 16.38 0.02 -9.40
CA LEU A 59 16.43 -0.42 -10.80
C LEU A 59 16.35 0.76 -11.78
N ALA A 60 15.46 1.72 -11.55
CA ALA A 60 15.33 2.91 -12.40
C ALA A 60 16.63 3.72 -12.41
N THR A 61 17.28 3.85 -11.25
CA THR A 61 18.55 4.58 -11.09
C THR A 61 19.71 3.83 -11.73
N THR A 62 19.84 2.54 -11.45
CA THR A 62 20.93 1.69 -11.96
C THR A 62 20.87 1.54 -13.48
N ASN A 63 19.68 1.33 -14.03
CA ASN A 63 19.51 1.16 -15.47
C ASN A 63 19.41 2.48 -16.24
N GLN A 64 19.35 3.62 -15.52
CA GLN A 64 19.10 4.95 -16.07
C GLN A 64 17.85 5.01 -16.97
N GLN A 65 16.82 4.26 -16.63
CA GLN A 65 15.58 4.15 -17.40
C GLN A 65 14.38 4.38 -16.49
N PRO A 66 13.41 5.21 -16.88
CA PRO A 66 12.17 5.36 -16.10
C PRO A 66 11.38 4.04 -16.07
N LEU A 67 10.73 3.78 -14.95
CA LEU A 67 9.88 2.61 -14.74
C LEU A 67 8.48 3.06 -14.32
N LYS A 68 7.49 2.20 -14.54
CA LYS A 68 6.14 2.35 -14.02
C LYS A 68 5.74 1.12 -13.23
N LEU A 69 5.17 1.35 -12.05
CA LEU A 69 4.46 0.35 -11.28
C LEU A 69 2.97 0.52 -11.54
N TYR A 70 2.35 -0.47 -12.14
CA TYR A 70 0.90 -0.54 -12.24
C TYR A 70 0.33 -1.26 -11.03
N LEU A 71 -0.78 -0.74 -10.52
CA LEU A 71 -1.57 -1.26 -9.42
C LEU A 71 -3.00 -1.45 -9.91
N ASP A 72 -3.54 -2.65 -9.76
CA ASP A 72 -4.95 -2.96 -9.99
C ASP A 72 -5.62 -3.15 -8.63
N LEU A 73 -6.41 -2.15 -8.22
CA LEU A 73 -7.07 -2.11 -6.91
C LEU A 73 -8.17 -3.16 -6.80
N ASP A 74 -8.79 -3.54 -7.93
CA ASP A 74 -9.91 -4.48 -7.95
C ASP A 74 -9.41 -5.92 -7.78
N GLN A 75 -8.29 -6.25 -8.45
CA GLN A 75 -7.69 -7.58 -8.40
C GLN A 75 -6.63 -7.72 -7.29
N GLY A 76 -6.19 -6.61 -6.68
CA GLY A 76 -5.08 -6.62 -5.72
C GLY A 76 -3.76 -7.06 -6.36
N THR A 77 -3.55 -6.72 -7.63
CA THR A 77 -2.35 -7.13 -8.38
C THR A 77 -1.49 -5.94 -8.76
N TYR A 78 -0.20 -6.19 -8.96
CA TYR A 78 0.75 -5.16 -9.33
C TYR A 78 1.85 -5.72 -10.26
N TRP A 79 2.31 -4.90 -11.20
CA TRP A 79 3.35 -5.29 -12.15
C TRP A 79 4.19 -4.08 -12.57
N MET A 80 5.37 -4.37 -13.12
CA MET A 80 6.32 -3.36 -13.57
C MET A 80 6.32 -3.26 -15.09
N MET A 81 6.48 -2.05 -15.60
CA MET A 81 6.83 -1.77 -16.99
C MET A 81 8.06 -0.86 -17.04
N MET A 82 8.96 -1.10 -17.99
CA MET A 82 10.04 -0.17 -18.32
C MET A 82 9.54 0.82 -19.36
N VAL A 83 9.92 2.09 -19.24
CA VAL A 83 9.55 3.14 -20.19
C VAL A 83 10.73 3.46 -21.08
N GLU A 84 10.59 3.22 -22.38
CA GLU A 84 11.62 3.49 -23.38
C GLU A 84 11.07 4.51 -24.40
N GLY A 85 11.37 5.78 -24.16
CA GLY A 85 10.80 6.88 -24.94
C GLY A 85 9.29 7.01 -24.70
N LYS A 86 8.49 6.62 -25.70
CA LYS A 86 7.01 6.63 -25.63
C LYS A 86 6.42 5.21 -25.50
N GLU A 87 7.26 4.18 -25.53
CA GLU A 87 6.82 2.80 -25.46
C GLU A 87 7.02 2.24 -24.05
N GLU A 88 6.13 1.33 -23.66
CA GLU A 88 6.26 0.56 -22.42
C GLU A 88 6.64 -0.89 -22.77
N ARG A 89 7.66 -1.43 -22.10
CA ARG A 89 8.18 -2.78 -22.34
C ARG A 89 8.22 -3.58 -21.05
N LEU A 90 8.06 -4.89 -21.19
CA LEU A 90 8.20 -5.81 -20.06
C LEU A 90 9.65 -5.78 -19.55
N PRO A 91 9.85 -5.87 -18.23
CA PRO A 91 11.17 -5.89 -17.64
C PRO A 91 11.98 -7.11 -18.09
N LEU A 92 13.29 -6.91 -18.26
CA LEU A 92 14.21 -7.99 -18.64
C LEU A 92 14.37 -9.02 -17.52
N ASP A 93 14.32 -8.57 -16.27
CA ASP A 93 14.42 -9.42 -15.07
C ASP A 93 13.24 -10.39 -15.00
N PRO A 94 13.48 -11.72 -15.05
CA PRO A 94 12.44 -12.74 -14.92
C PRO A 94 11.57 -12.57 -13.68
N ALA A 95 12.10 -12.01 -12.58
CA ALA A 95 11.36 -11.81 -11.34
C ALA A 95 10.19 -10.83 -11.50
N TRP A 96 10.20 -9.96 -12.51
CA TRP A 96 9.20 -8.91 -12.71
C TRP A 96 8.40 -9.05 -14.00
N LYS A 97 8.61 -10.11 -14.77
CA LYS A 97 7.86 -10.37 -16.03
C LYS A 97 6.40 -10.71 -15.79
N LEU A 98 6.07 -11.26 -14.62
CA LEU A 98 4.73 -11.68 -14.27
C LEU A 98 4.11 -10.71 -13.25
N PRO A 99 2.80 -10.43 -13.36
CA PRO A 99 2.06 -9.74 -12.31
C PRO A 99 2.16 -10.49 -10.99
N ARG A 100 2.25 -9.72 -9.89
CA ARG A 100 2.26 -10.24 -8.53
C ARG A 100 0.96 -9.86 -7.84
N SER A 101 0.49 -10.71 -6.95
CA SER A 101 -0.72 -10.46 -6.17
C SER A 101 -0.36 -10.10 -4.74
N LEU A 102 -1.18 -9.22 -4.14
CA LEU A 102 -1.26 -9.08 -2.70
C LEU A 102 -1.86 -10.37 -2.10
N PRO A 103 -1.58 -10.69 -0.83
CA PRO A 103 -2.29 -11.75 -0.12
C PRO A 103 -3.81 -11.54 -0.18
N GLU A 104 -4.59 -12.61 -0.28
CA GLU A 104 -6.06 -12.53 -0.41
C GLU A 104 -6.73 -11.81 0.77
N SER A 105 -6.09 -11.82 1.94
CA SER A 105 -6.55 -11.14 3.14
C SER A 105 -6.37 -9.62 3.11
N ILE A 106 -5.63 -9.08 2.12
CA ILE A 106 -5.23 -7.68 2.07
C ILE A 106 -5.78 -7.02 0.81
N ARG A 107 -6.40 -5.86 0.99
CA ARG A 107 -7.02 -5.08 -0.08
C ARG A 107 -6.38 -3.70 -0.19
N LEU A 108 -6.24 -3.22 -1.41
CA LEU A 108 -5.85 -1.84 -1.70
C LEU A 108 -7.12 -0.99 -1.77
N THR A 109 -7.35 -0.15 -0.77
CA THR A 109 -8.61 0.61 -0.62
C THR A 109 -8.58 1.96 -1.30
N GLU A 110 -7.42 2.60 -1.30
CA GLU A 110 -7.22 3.91 -1.91
C GLU A 110 -5.76 4.05 -2.32
N VAL A 111 -5.55 4.57 -3.53
CA VAL A 111 -4.25 5.00 -4.01
C VAL A 111 -4.38 6.43 -4.51
N SER A 112 -3.53 7.30 -4.01
CA SER A 112 -3.44 8.70 -4.41
C SER A 112 -2.09 8.91 -5.09
N VAL A 113 -2.06 9.25 -6.37
CA VAL A 113 -0.84 9.58 -7.12
C VAL A 113 -0.89 11.05 -7.50
N GLY A 114 0.07 11.85 -7.00
CA GLY A 114 0.03 13.30 -7.15
C GLY A 114 -1.22 13.94 -6.52
N GLN A 115 -2.16 14.39 -7.34
CA GLN A 115 -3.44 14.97 -6.91
C GLN A 115 -4.63 14.04 -7.19
N GLU A 116 -4.40 12.94 -7.90
CA GLU A 116 -5.44 12.04 -8.33
C GLU A 116 -5.65 10.94 -7.30
N LYS A 117 -6.90 10.74 -6.87
CA LYS A 117 -7.28 9.67 -5.94
C LYS A 117 -8.10 8.62 -6.65
N ARG A 118 -7.75 7.36 -6.44
CA ARG A 118 -8.43 6.18 -6.99
C ARG A 118 -8.79 5.21 -5.88
N PHE A 119 -10.01 4.69 -5.93
CA PHE A 119 -10.56 3.69 -4.99
C PHE A 119 -10.83 2.34 -5.67
N SER A 120 -10.72 2.28 -6.99
CA SER A 120 -10.98 1.10 -7.82
C SER A 120 -10.24 1.24 -9.15
N GLY A 121 -10.15 0.14 -9.89
CA GLY A 121 -9.50 0.09 -11.20
C GLY A 121 -7.97 0.15 -11.13
N ARG A 122 -7.37 0.65 -12.20
CA ARG A 122 -5.92 0.67 -12.38
C ARG A 122 -5.33 2.07 -12.22
N VAL A 123 -4.15 2.13 -11.62
CA VAL A 123 -3.34 3.34 -11.48
C VAL A 123 -1.87 2.99 -11.66
N ASP A 124 -1.08 3.91 -12.22
CA ASP A 124 0.37 3.77 -12.32
C ASP A 124 1.12 4.78 -11.44
N VAL A 125 2.29 4.36 -10.96
CA VAL A 125 3.24 5.18 -10.22
C VAL A 125 4.55 5.21 -10.99
N SER A 126 5.03 6.41 -11.29
CA SER A 126 6.26 6.60 -12.06
C SER A 126 7.51 6.60 -11.18
N PHE A 127 8.56 5.93 -11.64
CA PHE A 127 9.91 5.94 -11.09
C PHE A 127 10.85 6.57 -12.11
N PHE A 128 11.57 7.60 -11.70
CA PHE A 128 12.42 8.37 -12.59
C PHE A 128 13.86 7.88 -12.51
N ALA A 129 14.60 7.99 -13.62
CA ALA A 129 16.00 7.56 -13.72
C ALA A 129 16.96 8.27 -12.72
N ASN A 130 16.54 9.38 -12.12
CA ASN A 130 17.28 10.09 -11.08
C ASN A 130 16.98 9.58 -9.66
N GLY A 131 16.26 8.46 -9.53
CA GLY A 131 15.89 7.88 -8.24
C GLY A 131 14.71 8.55 -7.56
N ARG A 132 14.03 9.50 -8.20
CA ARG A 132 12.76 10.02 -7.68
C ARG A 132 11.64 9.03 -7.92
N ILE A 133 10.73 8.96 -6.97
CA ILE A 133 9.47 8.24 -7.08
C ILE A 133 8.38 9.32 -7.16
N GLU A 134 7.42 9.12 -8.03
CA GLU A 134 6.21 9.96 -8.07
C GLU A 134 5.50 9.92 -6.70
N PRO A 135 5.11 11.08 -6.13
CA PRO A 135 4.45 11.11 -4.84
C PRO A 135 3.19 10.24 -4.86
N VAL A 136 3.15 9.24 -3.99
CA VAL A 136 2.06 8.29 -3.89
C VAL A 136 1.72 7.99 -2.44
N THR A 137 0.43 7.96 -2.13
CA THR A 137 -0.13 7.49 -0.86
C THR A 137 -1.03 6.29 -1.13
N MET A 138 -0.79 5.17 -0.48
CA MET A 138 -1.57 3.94 -0.62
C MET A 138 -2.15 3.55 0.75
N TYR A 139 -3.38 3.09 0.77
CA TYR A 139 -4.05 2.58 1.95
C TYR A 139 -4.42 1.12 1.76
N LEU A 140 -3.87 0.26 2.61
CA LEU A 140 -4.16 -1.17 2.66
C LEU A 140 -5.06 -1.48 3.84
N THR A 141 -5.96 -2.45 3.68
CA THR A 141 -6.75 -2.99 4.78
C THR A 141 -6.72 -4.51 4.80
N ASP A 142 -6.76 -5.09 6.00
CA ASP A 142 -6.93 -6.53 6.17
C ASP A 142 -8.41 -6.94 6.33
N THR A 143 -8.67 -8.24 6.53
CA THR A 143 -10.00 -8.81 6.78
C THR A 143 -10.65 -8.32 8.08
N LYS A 144 -9.88 -7.71 8.99
CA LYS A 144 -10.33 -7.16 10.27
C LYS A 144 -10.54 -5.64 10.21
N ASN A 145 -10.44 -5.04 9.02
CA ASN A 145 -10.50 -3.60 8.77
C ASN A 145 -9.39 -2.78 9.46
N ASN A 146 -8.25 -3.40 9.79
CA ASN A 146 -7.08 -2.64 10.21
C ASN A 146 -6.56 -1.83 9.02
N LEU A 147 -6.19 -0.57 9.25
CA LEU A 147 -5.68 0.33 8.22
C LEU A 147 -4.16 0.37 8.25
N LEU A 148 -3.54 0.39 7.07
CA LEU A 148 -2.13 0.71 6.91
C LEU A 148 -1.95 1.73 5.78
N GLY A 149 -1.49 2.91 6.13
CA GLY A 149 -1.05 3.94 5.20
C GLY A 149 0.42 3.78 4.82
N LEU A 150 0.71 3.87 3.53
CA LEU A 150 2.04 3.92 2.95
C LEU A 150 2.15 5.19 2.11
N ALA A 151 3.10 6.08 2.41
CA ALA A 151 3.31 7.29 1.62
C ALA A 151 4.77 7.45 1.19
N VAL A 152 4.96 7.85 -0.05
CA VAL A 152 6.23 8.32 -0.60
C VAL A 152 6.26 9.84 -0.48
N ASP A 153 7.16 10.33 0.35
CA ASP A 153 7.33 11.75 0.62
C ASP A 153 7.90 12.48 -0.61
N SER A 154 7.22 13.54 -1.06
CA SER A 154 7.59 14.28 -2.27
C SER A 154 8.88 15.10 -2.14
N LEU A 155 9.29 15.43 -0.90
CA LEU A 155 10.42 16.30 -0.61
C LEU A 155 11.71 15.51 -0.39
N THR A 156 11.61 14.42 0.36
CA THR A 156 12.75 13.60 0.77
C THR A 156 12.89 12.32 -0.05
N GLY A 157 11.84 11.90 -0.78
CA GLY A 157 11.78 10.58 -1.43
C GLY A 157 11.69 9.43 -0.42
N GLY A 158 11.55 9.73 0.87
CA GLY A 158 11.44 8.74 1.93
C GLY A 158 10.08 8.04 1.90
N ILE A 159 10.09 6.73 2.18
CA ILE A 159 8.85 5.94 2.27
C ILE A 159 8.46 5.82 3.75
N ARG A 160 7.26 6.28 4.09
CA ARG A 160 6.70 6.27 5.45
C ARG A 160 5.56 5.25 5.52
N ILE A 161 5.47 4.56 6.64
CA ILE A 161 4.36 3.66 6.99
C ILE A 161 3.69 4.20 8.26
N SER A 162 2.37 4.13 8.32
CA SER A 162 1.56 4.53 9.47
C SER A 162 0.32 3.67 9.57
N ASP A 163 -0.07 3.30 10.79
CA ASP A 163 -1.35 2.62 11.05
C ASP A 163 -2.52 3.62 11.09
N GLU A 164 -2.21 4.92 11.04
CA GLU A 164 -3.16 6.02 10.91
C GLU A 164 -3.11 6.64 9.50
N ARG A 165 -4.21 7.27 9.11
CA ARG A 165 -4.33 7.95 7.83
C ARG A 165 -3.28 9.06 7.70
N LEU A 166 -2.46 8.99 6.65
CA LEU A 166 -1.34 9.91 6.42
C LEU A 166 -1.81 11.27 5.87
N ASP A 167 -2.98 11.30 5.25
CA ASP A 167 -3.66 12.54 4.87
C ASP A 167 -4.65 12.96 5.96
N PRO A 168 -4.80 14.27 6.25
CA PRO A 168 -5.92 14.75 7.05
C PRO A 168 -7.24 14.28 6.41
N PRO A 169 -8.24 13.84 7.20
CA PRO A 169 -9.49 13.35 6.66
C PRO A 169 -10.11 14.41 5.76
N LEU A 170 -10.32 14.06 4.49
CA LEU A 170 -11.00 14.89 3.50
C LEU A 170 -12.52 14.82 3.76
N ASN A 171 -12.93 15.18 4.97
CA ASN A 171 -14.31 15.49 5.28
C ASN A 171 -14.36 16.78 6.10
N ARG A 172 -14.03 17.89 5.44
CA ARG A 172 -14.70 19.15 5.73
C ARG A 172 -15.68 19.35 4.58
N ILE A 173 -16.95 19.06 4.83
CA ILE A 173 -18.05 19.79 4.19
C ILE A 173 -17.59 21.24 4.21
N ILE A 174 -17.20 21.81 3.08
CA ILE A 174 -17.01 23.25 2.99
C ILE A 174 -18.44 23.77 2.98
N PRO A 175 -18.97 24.30 4.10
CA PRO A 175 -20.33 24.81 4.08
C PRO A 175 -20.38 25.91 3.01
N ASP A 176 -21.45 25.97 2.20
CA ASP A 176 -21.53 26.87 1.03
C ASP A 176 -21.16 28.33 1.34
N ARG A 177 -21.35 28.73 2.59
CA ARG A 177 -20.93 30.03 3.15
C ARG A 177 -19.44 30.38 3.00
N VAL A 178 -18.51 29.41 2.94
CA VAL A 178 -17.06 29.70 2.76
C VAL A 178 -16.63 29.76 1.28
N ARG A 179 -17.40 29.18 0.35
CA ARG A 179 -17.13 29.30 -1.10
C ARG A 179 -17.28 30.74 -1.60
N LEU A 180 -18.15 31.53 -0.96
CA LEU A 180 -18.32 32.96 -1.25
C LEU A 180 -17.09 33.81 -0.90
N LEU A 181 -16.25 33.36 0.04
CA LEU A 181 -15.05 34.07 0.49
C LEU A 181 -13.79 33.74 -0.33
N LEU A 182 -13.85 32.68 -1.16
CA LEU A 182 -12.75 32.23 -2.01
C LEU A 182 -12.83 32.78 -3.44
N LYS A 183 -13.64 33.82 -3.67
CA LYS A 183 -13.58 34.56 -4.94
C LYS A 183 -12.24 35.29 -5.00
N PRO A 184 -11.46 35.13 -6.09
CA PRO A 184 -10.27 35.94 -6.30
C PRO A 184 -10.72 37.41 -6.32
N ASN A 185 -10.12 38.23 -5.47
CA ASN A 185 -10.40 39.65 -5.42
C ASN A 185 -9.94 40.31 -6.74
N GLN A 186 -10.83 40.40 -7.73
CA GLN A 186 -10.61 41.14 -8.97
C GLN A 186 -10.70 42.66 -8.78
N GLN A 187 -10.81 43.16 -7.54
CA GLN A 187 -10.75 44.58 -7.22
C GLN A 187 -9.48 44.90 -6.41
N ALA A 188 -8.33 44.72 -7.06
CA ALA A 188 -7.07 45.33 -6.64
C ALA A 188 -6.27 45.70 -7.90
N GLY A 189 -6.80 46.63 -8.71
CA GLY A 189 -6.18 47.00 -9.98
C GLY A 189 -6.82 48.18 -10.70
N ALA A 190 -7.40 49.16 -9.99
CA ALA A 190 -7.88 50.39 -10.60
C ALA A 190 -7.60 51.58 -9.67
N GLY A 191 -6.35 52.04 -9.69
CA GLY A 191 -5.90 53.14 -8.83
C GLY A 191 -4.52 53.66 -9.23
N ALA A 192 -4.31 53.94 -10.51
CA ALA A 192 -3.16 54.73 -10.95
C ALA A 192 -3.57 55.55 -12.17
N GLN A 193 -4.04 56.77 -11.91
CA GLN A 193 -4.31 57.78 -12.92
C GLN A 193 -3.16 58.79 -12.86
N PRO A 194 -2.32 58.91 -13.91
CA PRO A 194 -1.35 60.00 -13.98
C PRO A 194 -2.03 61.24 -14.57
N SER A 195 -2.03 62.31 -13.78
CA SER A 195 -2.37 63.67 -14.18
C SER A 195 -1.28 64.28 -15.09
N GLY A 196 -1.70 65.11 -16.06
CA GLY A 196 -0.81 66.00 -16.86
C GLY A 196 -0.97 65.80 -18.37
N LEU A 197 -1.75 66.55 -19.17
CA LEU A 197 -1.82 68.00 -19.47
C LEU A 197 -0.98 68.42 -20.72
N PHE A 198 -1.69 68.60 -21.85
CA PHE A 198 -1.46 69.46 -23.08
C PHE A 198 -0.34 69.13 -24.11
N PRO A 199 -0.37 69.70 -25.36
CA PRO A 199 -1.48 70.09 -26.25
C PRO A 199 -1.26 69.87 -27.79
N THR A 200 -2.33 70.17 -28.57
CA THR A 200 -2.38 70.76 -29.95
C THR A 200 -2.39 69.91 -31.24
N GLN A 201 -3.26 70.40 -32.14
CA GLN A 201 -3.36 70.25 -33.61
C GLN A 201 -4.01 68.95 -34.12
N GLN A 202 -5.00 68.97 -35.01
CA GLN A 202 -5.50 69.95 -35.97
C GLN A 202 -7.02 69.80 -36.14
#